data_AF-X0M0F2-F1
#
_entry.id   AF-X0M0F2-F1
#
_cell.length_a   1.000
_cell.length_b   1.000
_cell.length_c   1.000
_cell.angle_alpha   90.00
_cell.angle_beta   90.00
_cell.angle_gamma   90.00
#
_symmetry.space_group_name_H-M   'P 1'
#
loop_
_entity.id
_entity.type
_entity.pdbx_description
1 polymer ?
#
loop_
_entity_poly.entity_id
_entity_poly.type
_entity_poly.pdbx_seq_one_letter_code
_entity_poly.pdbx_strand_id
1 'polypeptide(L)'
;MLALVISLLGIELLLTSTAVAFSNEDSLIRLGFLPLMGIATYKIMIICANGQLESPIAHAVLGSGSVYRIIHYVAIVLLDRWSFEAKGPTSSLGGLEPASDMAREDLEFSWSLKDLEERIRFGIRVSTTTRFSTTKWSIKYVPQFDDNKPGLVPARLEFLWRTFIRVGSLGCCLGLLGTFAQNFWKHNASMFSQEYVPVYSRLQEVTLAELSIRIAGVLSYWVMQYLSLSLMYGFLSFLAVLVHLSDVEEWPPVFGPINETWSIARFWGRFYHQNIRRGCSSIAHFLTYSCLRLTTGGFFSRYDTWNIEGREQSNNFFSDATAWYAV
;
A
#
# COMPACT_ATOMS: atom_id res chain seq x y z
N MET A 1 12.23 18.06 -15.21
CA MET A 1 11.76 16.66 -15.15
C MET A 1 10.95 16.35 -13.89
N LEU A 2 11.47 16.63 -12.69
CA LEU A 2 10.74 16.39 -11.44
C LEU A 2 9.33 17.03 -11.42
N ALA A 3 9.21 18.31 -11.80
CA ALA A 3 7.91 18.98 -11.88
C ALA A 3 6.91 18.27 -12.81
N LEU A 4 7.39 17.75 -13.96
CA LEU A 4 6.54 16.99 -14.88
C LEU A 4 6.04 15.68 -14.23
N VAL A 5 6.91 14.96 -13.52
CA VAL A 5 6.52 13.73 -12.81
C VAL A 5 5.48 14.04 -11.72
N ILE A 6 5.68 15.12 -10.96
CA ILE A 6 4.70 15.57 -9.95
C ILE A 6 3.37 15.93 -10.61
N SER A 7 3.38 16.64 -11.74
CA SER A 7 2.15 16.96 -12.48
C SER A 7 1.43 15.72 -13.00
N LEU A 8 2.16 14.73 -13.51
CA LEU A 8 1.58 13.47 -13.98
C LEU A 8 0.97 12.65 -12.83
N LEU A 9 1.64 12.56 -11.68
CA LEU A 9 1.08 11.97 -10.45
C LEU A 9 -0.16 12.73 -9.96
N GLY A 10 -0.14 14.06 -10.09
CA GLY A 10 -1.30 14.92 -9.82
C GLY A 10 -2.48 14.60 -10.73
N ILE A 11 -2.24 14.38 -12.02
CA ILE A 11 -3.26 13.95 -12.98
C ILE A 11 -3.83 12.58 -12.58
N GLU A 12 -2.99 11.61 -12.23
CA GLU A 12 -3.45 10.29 -11.77
C GLU A 12 -4.36 10.39 -10.53
N LEU A 13 -3.98 11.24 -9.57
CA LEU A 13 -4.80 11.52 -8.38
C LEU A 13 -6.13 12.20 -8.76
N LEU A 14 -6.10 13.19 -9.65
CA LEU A 14 -7.29 13.91 -10.11
C LEU A 14 -8.26 13.00 -10.85
N LEU A 15 -7.76 12.13 -11.74
CA LEU A 15 -8.58 11.16 -12.47
C LEU A 15 -9.27 10.18 -11.51
N THR A 16 -8.52 9.66 -10.53
CA THR A 16 -9.07 8.77 -9.49
C THR A 16 -10.13 9.48 -8.67
N SER A 17 -9.81 10.69 -8.19
CA SER A 17 -10.70 11.48 -7.33
C SER A 17 -11.98 11.86 -8.08
N THR A 18 -11.86 12.22 -9.35
CA THR A 18 -12.99 12.60 -10.19
C THR A 18 -13.91 11.41 -10.46
N ALA A 19 -13.32 10.25 -10.76
CA ALA A 19 -14.09 9.04 -10.98
C ALA A 19 -14.93 8.66 -9.75
N VAL A 20 -14.33 8.71 -8.56
CA VAL A 20 -15.02 8.35 -7.32
C VAL A 20 -16.05 9.40 -6.89
N ALA A 21 -15.75 10.70 -7.02
CA ALA A 21 -16.58 11.76 -6.47
C ALA A 21 -17.71 12.27 -7.38
N PHE A 22 -17.55 12.16 -8.71
CA PHE A 22 -18.42 12.84 -9.68
C PHE A 22 -18.99 11.92 -10.76
N SER A 23 -18.56 10.67 -10.83
CA SER A 23 -19.11 9.73 -11.81
C SER A 23 -19.97 8.66 -11.13
N ASN A 24 -21.09 8.33 -11.76
CA ASN A 24 -21.93 7.21 -11.34
C ASN A 24 -21.11 5.89 -11.33
N GLU A 25 -21.38 5.02 -10.36
CA GLU A 25 -20.71 3.72 -10.18
C GLU A 25 -20.68 2.83 -11.43
N ASP A 26 -21.71 2.89 -12.27
CA ASP A 26 -21.84 2.08 -13.48
C ASP A 26 -21.38 2.80 -14.76
N SER A 27 -20.85 4.01 -14.63
CA SER A 27 -20.47 4.83 -15.78
C SER A 27 -19.24 4.28 -16.51
N LEU A 28 -19.37 4.15 -17.85
CA LEU A 28 -18.25 3.77 -18.73
C LEU A 28 -17.12 4.80 -18.74
N ILE A 29 -17.34 6.04 -18.27
CA ILE A 29 -16.28 7.05 -18.16
C ILE A 29 -15.14 6.58 -17.24
N ARG A 30 -15.46 5.77 -16.23
CA ARG A 30 -14.49 5.15 -15.32
C ARG A 30 -13.51 4.24 -16.09
N LEU A 31 -14.00 3.48 -17.06
CA LEU A 31 -13.12 2.71 -17.95
C LEU A 31 -12.31 3.62 -18.88
N GLY A 32 -12.90 4.73 -19.34
CA GLY A 32 -12.25 5.71 -20.21
C GLY A 32 -11.04 6.42 -19.57
N PHE A 33 -10.99 6.55 -18.24
CA PHE A 33 -9.82 7.13 -17.56
C PHE A 33 -8.64 6.17 -17.42
N LEU A 34 -8.86 4.85 -17.51
CA LEU A 34 -7.79 3.86 -17.34
C LEU A 34 -6.67 3.98 -18.40
N PRO A 35 -6.94 4.17 -19.71
CA PRO A 35 -5.90 4.48 -20.68
C PRO A 35 -5.10 5.75 -20.37
N LEU A 36 -5.76 6.80 -19.85
CA LEU A 36 -5.09 8.05 -19.47
C LEU A 36 -4.13 7.84 -18.29
N MET A 37 -4.57 7.07 -17.28
CA MET A 37 -3.71 6.61 -16.18
C MET A 37 -2.51 5.83 -16.73
N GLY A 38 -2.75 4.89 -17.64
CA GLY A 38 -1.70 4.09 -18.30
C GLY A 38 -0.66 4.94 -19.03
N ILE A 39 -1.09 5.96 -19.78
CA ILE A 39 -0.19 6.88 -20.48
C ILE A 39 0.65 7.70 -19.49
N ALA A 40 0.03 8.23 -18.43
CA ALA A 40 0.72 8.98 -17.40
C ALA A 40 1.78 8.12 -16.71
N THR A 41 1.42 6.91 -16.29
CA THR A 41 2.35 5.96 -15.67
C THR A 41 3.46 5.54 -16.62
N TYR A 42 3.16 5.24 -17.89
CA TYR A 42 4.19 4.92 -18.88
C TYR A 42 5.21 6.06 -19.02
N LYS A 43 4.75 7.31 -19.10
CA LYS A 43 5.63 8.48 -19.18
C LYS A 43 6.48 8.63 -17.91
N ILE A 44 5.90 8.48 -16.72
CA ILE A 44 6.65 8.52 -15.46
C ILE A 44 7.72 7.42 -15.44
N MET A 45 7.37 6.20 -15.82
CA MET A 45 8.29 5.06 -15.84
C MET A 45 9.45 5.26 -16.81
N ILE A 46 9.22 5.86 -17.99
CA ILE A 46 10.30 6.19 -18.93
C ILE A 46 11.26 7.24 -18.35
N ILE A 47 10.72 8.29 -17.72
CA ILE A 47 11.53 9.35 -17.09
C ILE A 47 12.41 8.75 -15.98
N CYS A 48 11.78 7.92 -15.16
CA CYS A 48 12.39 7.15 -14.10
C CYS A 48 13.51 6.23 -14.64
N ALA A 49 13.18 5.31 -15.54
CA ALA A 49 14.10 4.32 -16.09
C ALA A 49 15.31 4.94 -16.81
N ASN A 50 15.13 6.10 -17.46
CA ASN A 50 16.21 6.80 -18.15
C ASN A 50 17.10 7.63 -17.22
N GLY A 51 16.91 7.57 -15.90
CA GLY A 51 17.74 8.29 -14.93
C GLY A 51 17.63 9.81 -15.03
N GLN A 52 16.50 10.32 -15.55
CA GLN A 52 16.28 11.77 -15.74
C GLN A 52 15.91 12.50 -14.44
N LEU A 53 15.90 11.78 -13.31
CA LEU A 53 15.75 12.31 -11.96
C LEU A 53 17.09 12.14 -11.22
N GLU A 54 17.58 13.23 -10.63
CA GLU A 54 18.89 13.24 -9.95
C GLU A 54 18.93 12.36 -8.70
N SER A 55 17.79 12.14 -8.04
CA SER A 55 17.70 11.35 -6.80
C SER A 55 17.27 9.91 -7.09
N PRO A 56 18.10 8.90 -6.79
CA PRO A 56 17.75 7.49 -6.94
C PRO A 56 16.55 7.07 -6.07
N ILE A 57 16.40 7.69 -4.90
CA ILE A 57 15.27 7.42 -3.99
C ILE A 57 13.98 8.00 -4.59
N ALA A 58 14.04 9.23 -5.12
CA ALA A 58 12.88 9.85 -5.76
C ALA A 58 12.44 9.03 -6.99
N HIS A 59 13.38 8.51 -7.77
CA HIS A 59 13.09 7.60 -8.87
C HIS A 59 12.29 6.38 -8.39
N ALA A 60 12.82 5.61 -7.42
CA ALA A 60 12.16 4.40 -6.94
C ALA A 60 10.74 4.67 -6.43
N VAL A 61 10.54 5.78 -5.70
CA VAL A 61 9.23 6.06 -5.09
C VAL A 61 8.23 6.69 -6.06
N LEU A 62 8.65 7.64 -6.90
CA LEU A 62 7.72 8.26 -7.85
C LEU A 62 7.28 7.25 -8.92
N GLY A 63 8.20 6.40 -9.39
CA GLY A 63 7.88 5.32 -10.33
C GLY A 63 6.94 4.27 -9.71
N SER A 64 7.31 3.70 -8.56
CA SER A 64 6.46 2.70 -7.89
C SER A 64 5.11 3.27 -7.42
N GLY A 65 5.09 4.53 -6.97
CA GLY A 65 3.88 5.24 -6.59
C GLY A 65 2.90 5.38 -7.75
N SER A 66 3.40 5.73 -8.94
CA SER A 66 2.58 5.81 -10.16
C SER A 66 2.02 4.46 -10.59
N VAL A 67 2.83 3.39 -10.57
CA VAL A 67 2.33 2.03 -10.85
C VAL A 67 1.25 1.64 -9.84
N TYR A 68 1.45 1.93 -8.56
CA TYR A 68 0.46 1.67 -7.54
C TYR A 68 -0.84 2.47 -7.74
N ARG A 69 -0.77 3.70 -8.28
CA ARG A 69 -1.98 4.48 -8.59
C ARG A 69 -2.90 3.78 -9.58
N ILE A 70 -2.36 3.09 -10.59
CA ILE A 70 -3.17 2.25 -11.49
C ILE A 70 -3.80 1.09 -10.73
N ILE A 71 -3.02 0.38 -9.93
CA ILE A 71 -3.52 -0.76 -9.13
C ILE A 71 -4.65 -0.29 -8.21
N HIS A 72 -4.46 0.84 -7.54
CA HIS A 72 -5.46 1.46 -6.66
C HIS A 72 -6.70 1.90 -7.44
N TYR A 73 -6.53 2.51 -8.63
CA TYR A 73 -7.64 2.91 -9.50
C TYR A 73 -8.49 1.70 -9.92
N VAL A 74 -7.86 0.62 -10.39
CA VAL A 74 -8.57 -0.60 -10.78
C VAL A 74 -9.35 -1.17 -9.58
N ALA A 75 -8.71 -1.26 -8.42
CA ALA A 75 -9.34 -1.77 -7.21
C ALA A 75 -10.55 -0.92 -6.79
N ILE A 76 -10.36 0.38 -6.52
CA ILE A 76 -11.41 1.19 -5.89
C ILE A 76 -12.46 1.69 -6.89
N VAL A 77 -12.07 1.98 -8.13
CA VAL A 77 -12.97 2.63 -9.11
C VAL A 77 -13.71 1.59 -9.95
N LEU A 78 -13.02 0.54 -10.41
CA LEU A 78 -13.57 -0.43 -11.37
C LEU A 78 -14.15 -1.67 -10.68
N LEU A 79 -13.44 -2.22 -9.69
CA LEU A 79 -13.85 -3.44 -9.01
C LEU A 79 -14.80 -3.16 -7.85
N ASP A 80 -14.35 -2.37 -6.87
CA ASP A 80 -15.15 -2.04 -5.67
C ASP A 80 -16.19 -0.94 -5.94
N ARG A 81 -16.05 -0.21 -7.05
CA ARG A 81 -16.96 0.85 -7.53
C ARG A 81 -17.35 1.86 -6.45
N TRP A 82 -16.35 2.43 -5.78
CA TRP A 82 -16.57 3.49 -4.82
C TRP A 82 -17.31 4.67 -5.45
N SER A 83 -18.35 5.18 -4.77
CA SER A 83 -19.11 6.37 -5.17
C SER A 83 -19.40 7.27 -3.97
N PHE A 84 -19.55 8.57 -4.24
CA PHE A 84 -19.91 9.56 -3.23
C PHE A 84 -21.31 9.32 -2.69
N GLU A 85 -22.24 8.97 -3.58
CA GLU A 85 -23.64 8.72 -3.30
C GLU A 85 -23.81 7.57 -2.30
N ALA A 86 -23.03 6.49 -2.45
CA ALA A 86 -23.05 5.36 -1.53
C ALA A 86 -22.15 5.54 -0.30
N LYS A 87 -21.32 6.61 -0.26
CA LYS A 87 -20.29 6.85 0.75
C LYS A 87 -19.36 5.64 0.97
N GLY A 88 -19.12 4.85 -0.08
CA GLY A 88 -18.42 3.58 0.02
C GLY A 88 -18.42 2.76 -1.28
N PRO A 89 -17.89 1.52 -1.26
CA PRO A 89 -17.97 0.58 -2.36
C PRO A 89 -19.41 0.13 -2.62
N THR A 90 -19.77 -0.04 -3.89
CA THR A 90 -21.10 -0.52 -4.32
C THR A 90 -21.05 -1.92 -4.93
N SER A 91 -19.84 -2.47 -5.12
CA SER A 91 -19.62 -3.76 -5.77
C SER A 91 -18.78 -4.68 -4.92
N SER A 92 -19.13 -5.97 -4.93
CA SER A 92 -18.38 -7.03 -4.25
C SER A 92 -17.31 -7.70 -5.11
N LEU A 93 -17.09 -7.23 -6.35
CA LEU A 93 -16.12 -7.84 -7.27
C LEU A 93 -14.69 -7.83 -6.69
N GLY A 94 -14.31 -6.74 -6.02
CA GLY A 94 -13.01 -6.62 -5.34
C GLY A 94 -12.98 -7.21 -3.93
N GLY A 95 -14.04 -7.93 -3.53
CA GLY A 95 -14.12 -8.61 -2.25
C GLY A 95 -14.45 -7.71 -1.06
N LEU A 96 -14.83 -6.46 -1.29
CA LEU A 96 -15.45 -5.64 -0.25
C LEU A 96 -16.96 -5.95 -0.14
N GLU A 97 -17.49 -5.89 1.08
CA GLU A 97 -18.92 -5.86 1.28
C GLU A 97 -19.48 -4.51 0.82
N PRO A 98 -20.48 -4.47 -0.08
CA PRO A 98 -21.07 -3.20 -0.51
C PRO A 98 -21.64 -2.37 0.65
N ALA A 99 -21.63 -1.06 0.50
CA ALA A 99 -22.37 -0.16 1.38
C ALA A 99 -23.87 -0.48 1.30
N SER A 100 -24.56 -0.49 2.44
CA SER A 100 -25.98 -0.84 2.51
C SER A 100 -26.84 0.19 1.77
N ASP A 101 -27.87 -0.28 1.05
CA ASP A 101 -28.82 0.57 0.31
C ASP A 101 -29.51 1.65 1.16
N MET A 102 -29.56 1.49 2.49
CA MET A 102 -30.14 2.48 3.42
C MET A 102 -29.46 3.86 3.41
N ALA A 103 -28.28 4.01 2.80
CA ALA A 103 -27.60 5.31 2.66
C ALA A 103 -28.02 6.10 1.41
N ARG A 104 -28.82 5.50 0.50
CA ARG A 104 -29.45 6.20 -0.62
C ARG A 104 -30.61 7.06 -0.10
N GLU A 105 -30.29 8.13 0.62
CA GLU A 105 -31.25 9.22 0.74
C GLU A 105 -31.50 9.76 -0.67
N ASP A 106 -32.78 9.87 -1.06
CA ASP A 106 -33.23 10.56 -2.27
C ASP A 106 -32.88 12.06 -2.13
N LEU A 107 -31.60 12.39 -2.23
CA LEU A 107 -31.11 13.74 -2.14
C LEU A 107 -31.50 14.46 -3.43
N GLU A 108 -32.47 15.36 -3.34
CA GLU A 108 -32.76 16.33 -4.39
C GLU A 108 -31.45 17.01 -4.82
N PHE A 109 -31.13 16.85 -6.10
CA PHE A 109 -29.85 17.23 -6.68
C PHE A 109 -29.70 18.77 -6.71
N SER A 110 -29.07 19.33 -5.67
CA SER A 110 -28.76 20.76 -5.58
C SER A 110 -27.25 20.96 -5.50
N TRP A 111 -26.65 21.49 -6.57
CA TRP A 111 -25.23 21.87 -6.60
C TRP A 111 -24.99 23.11 -5.74
N SER A 112 -24.82 22.90 -4.43
CA SER A 112 -24.27 23.93 -3.55
C SER A 112 -22.74 23.90 -3.54
N LEU A 113 -22.09 25.03 -3.23
CA LEU A 113 -20.64 25.07 -3.05
C LEU A 113 -20.17 24.08 -1.95
N LYS A 114 -21.02 23.84 -0.95
CA LYS A 114 -20.76 22.89 0.13
C LYS A 114 -20.77 21.44 -0.37
N ASP A 115 -21.73 21.07 -1.21
CA ASP A 115 -21.78 19.74 -1.83
C ASP A 115 -20.54 19.50 -2.71
N LEU A 116 -20.13 20.52 -3.48
CA LEU A 116 -18.91 20.45 -4.27
C LEU A 116 -17.67 20.23 -3.38
N GLU A 117 -17.55 20.96 -2.27
CA GLU A 117 -16.45 20.77 -1.32
C GLU A 117 -16.44 19.36 -0.73
N GLU A 118 -17.60 18.84 -0.32
CA GLU A 118 -17.75 17.51 0.26
C GLU A 118 -17.38 16.41 -0.76
N ARG A 119 -17.81 16.55 -2.01
CA ARG A 119 -17.45 15.64 -3.11
C ARG A 119 -15.95 15.65 -3.38
N ILE A 120 -15.33 16.83 -3.50
CA ILE A 120 -13.88 16.95 -3.71
C ILE A 120 -13.12 16.29 -2.55
N ARG A 121 -13.52 16.60 -1.31
CA ARG A 121 -12.91 16.02 -0.10
C ARG A 121 -13.03 14.51 -0.08
N PHE A 122 -14.20 13.96 -0.40
CA PHE A 122 -14.42 12.52 -0.51
C PHE A 122 -13.55 11.88 -1.59
N GLY A 123 -13.53 12.46 -2.80
CA GLY A 123 -12.74 11.96 -3.92
C GLY A 123 -11.25 11.91 -3.60
N ILE A 124 -10.70 13.00 -3.05
CA ILE A 124 -9.30 13.06 -2.62
C ILE A 124 -9.04 12.02 -1.53
N ARG A 125 -9.88 11.97 -0.49
CA ARG A 125 -9.73 11.03 0.63
C ARG A 125 -9.70 9.58 0.18
N VAL A 126 -10.67 9.13 -0.63
CA VAL A 126 -10.73 7.75 -1.13
C VAL A 126 -9.54 7.46 -2.06
N SER A 127 -9.12 8.43 -2.86
CA SER A 127 -8.00 8.27 -3.79
C SER A 127 -6.64 8.20 -3.09
N THR A 128 -6.46 8.88 -1.95
CA THR A 128 -5.19 8.87 -1.19
C THR A 128 -5.17 7.80 -0.10
N THR A 129 -6.33 7.33 0.34
CA THR A 129 -6.44 6.30 1.38
C THR A 129 -6.28 4.91 0.80
N THR A 130 -5.22 4.21 1.19
CA THR A 130 -4.92 2.86 0.67
C THR A 130 -5.30 1.73 1.63
N ARG A 131 -5.44 2.05 2.92
CA ARG A 131 -5.73 1.07 3.98
C ARG A 131 -7.12 1.20 4.57
N PHE A 132 -7.80 2.32 4.31
CA PHE A 132 -9.15 2.63 4.79
C PHE A 132 -9.30 2.44 6.30
N SER A 133 -8.27 2.86 7.06
CA SER A 133 -8.09 2.53 8.49
C SER A 133 -9.22 2.99 9.39
N THR A 134 -9.88 4.10 9.04
CA THR A 134 -10.97 4.72 9.80
C THR A 134 -12.36 4.23 9.38
N THR A 135 -12.45 3.30 8.43
CA THR A 135 -13.71 2.81 7.88
C THR A 135 -13.95 1.34 8.22
N LYS A 136 -15.19 0.86 8.03
CA LYS A 136 -15.48 -0.57 8.14
C LYS A 136 -14.75 -1.44 7.09
N TRP A 137 -14.29 -0.85 5.98
CA TRP A 137 -13.55 -1.55 4.91
C TRP A 137 -12.03 -1.55 5.11
N SER A 138 -11.59 -1.37 6.35
CA SER A 138 -10.18 -1.40 6.72
C SER A 138 -9.51 -2.73 6.34
N ILE A 139 -8.21 -2.70 6.07
CA ILE A 139 -7.44 -3.93 5.82
C ILE A 139 -7.31 -4.78 7.10
N LYS A 140 -7.17 -6.09 6.93
CA LYS A 140 -6.89 -7.02 8.03
C LYS A 140 -5.47 -6.73 8.57
N TYR A 141 -5.37 -6.29 9.82
CA TYR A 141 -4.13 -5.88 10.52
C TYR A 141 -3.57 -4.49 10.16
N VAL A 142 -4.31 -3.45 10.55
CA VAL A 142 -3.75 -2.10 10.62
C VAL A 142 -2.83 -1.98 11.86
N PRO A 143 -1.57 -1.57 11.71
CA PRO A 143 -0.67 -1.35 12.85
C PRO A 143 -1.22 -0.29 13.81
N GLN A 144 -1.00 -0.48 15.10
CA GLN A 144 -1.45 0.44 16.14
C GLN A 144 -0.40 1.50 16.45
N PHE A 145 -0.81 2.68 16.95
CA PHE A 145 0.12 3.73 17.35
C PHE A 145 0.90 3.41 18.63
N ASP A 146 0.29 2.63 19.53
CA ASP A 146 0.87 2.19 20.79
C ASP A 146 0.51 0.71 21.02
N ASP A 147 1.52 -0.15 21.05
CA ASP A 147 1.35 -1.60 21.25
C ASP A 147 0.80 -1.94 22.65
N ASN A 148 0.99 -1.05 23.64
CA ASN A 148 0.51 -1.27 25.01
C ASN A 148 -0.91 -0.74 25.22
N LYS A 149 -1.40 0.14 24.33
CA LYS A 149 -2.71 0.78 24.43
C LYS A 149 -3.47 0.68 23.10
N PRO A 150 -4.07 -0.49 22.82
CA PRO A 150 -4.84 -0.69 21.60
C PRO A 150 -5.93 0.37 21.40
N GLY A 151 -5.99 0.93 20.19
CA GLY A 151 -6.99 1.94 19.82
C GLY A 151 -6.66 3.37 20.26
N LEU A 152 -5.57 3.60 20.99
CA LEU A 152 -5.15 4.95 21.35
C LEU A 152 -4.62 5.70 20.11
N VAL A 153 -5.28 6.81 19.76
CA VAL A 153 -4.80 7.74 18.72
C VAL A 153 -4.11 8.91 19.41
N PRO A 154 -2.86 9.25 19.04
CA PRO A 154 -2.15 10.37 19.67
C PRO A 154 -2.80 11.71 19.31
N ALA A 155 -2.65 12.69 20.20
CA ALA A 155 -3.13 14.03 19.93
C ALA A 155 -2.39 14.62 18.71
N ARG A 156 -3.05 15.50 17.94
CA ARG A 156 -2.46 16.07 16.72
C ARG A 156 -1.07 16.68 16.92
N LEU A 157 -0.91 17.52 17.94
CA LEU A 157 0.38 18.17 18.22
C LEU A 157 1.47 17.15 18.58
N GLU A 158 1.11 16.15 19.38
CA GLU A 158 2.00 15.05 19.75
C GLU A 158 2.41 14.23 18.52
N PHE A 159 1.45 13.87 17.66
CA PHE A 159 1.73 13.17 16.41
C PHE A 159 2.68 13.96 15.52
N LEU A 160 2.43 15.27 15.33
CA LEU A 160 3.26 16.14 14.51
C LEU A 160 4.70 16.20 15.06
N TRP A 161 4.87 16.33 16.37
CA TRP A 161 6.20 16.43 16.97
C TRP A 161 6.96 15.12 16.96
N ARG A 162 6.30 13.99 17.27
CA ARG A 162 6.87 12.64 17.12
C ARG A 162 7.27 12.36 15.67
N THR A 163 6.41 12.71 14.72
CA THR A 163 6.66 12.48 13.29
C THR A 163 7.78 13.38 12.76
N PHE A 164 7.86 14.63 13.18
CA PHE A 164 8.95 15.55 12.83
C PHE A 164 10.31 15.00 13.26
N ILE A 165 10.42 14.58 14.53
CA ILE A 165 11.65 13.97 15.07
C ILE A 165 11.99 12.69 14.29
N ARG A 166 10.99 11.82 14.05
CA ARG A 166 11.19 10.57 13.32
C ARG A 166 11.64 10.78 11.88
N VAL A 167 11.03 11.72 11.15
CA VAL A 167 11.41 12.07 9.77
C VAL A 167 12.82 12.64 9.74
N GLY A 168 13.16 13.54 10.67
CA GLY A 168 14.51 14.06 10.82
C GLY A 168 15.54 12.96 11.08
N SER A 169 15.28 12.08 12.04
CA SER A 169 16.20 10.97 12.37
C SER A 169 16.33 9.98 11.22
N LEU A 170 15.23 9.61 10.56
CA LEU A 170 15.25 8.71 9.41
C LEU A 170 16.03 9.32 8.23
N GLY A 171 15.86 10.63 7.98
CA GLY A 171 16.61 11.34 6.95
C GLY A 171 18.11 11.34 7.21
N CYS A 172 18.53 11.63 8.46
CA CYS A 172 19.93 11.54 8.86
C CYS A 172 20.49 10.12 8.72
N CYS A 173 19.76 9.11 9.21
CA CYS A 173 20.15 7.70 9.08
C CYS A 173 20.29 7.28 7.62
N LEU A 174 19.34 7.66 6.76
CA LEU A 174 19.36 7.32 5.34
C LEU A 174 20.52 8.00 4.62
N GLY A 175 20.85 9.25 4.96
CA GLY A 175 22.03 9.94 4.44
C GLY A 175 23.33 9.23 4.80
N LEU A 176 23.53 8.93 6.10
CA LEU A 176 24.74 8.25 6.58
C LEU A 176 24.89 6.84 6.01
N LEU A 177 23.84 6.02 6.12
CA LEU A 177 23.86 4.65 5.62
C LEU A 177 23.95 4.62 4.09
N GLY A 178 23.33 5.58 3.41
CA GLY A 178 23.39 5.69 1.96
C GLY A 178 24.82 5.92 1.47
N THR A 179 25.53 6.88 2.08
CA THR A 179 26.96 7.12 1.79
C THR A 179 27.81 5.90 2.12
N PHE A 180 27.57 5.26 3.27
CA PHE A 180 28.27 4.03 3.65
C PHE A 180 28.06 2.92 2.62
N ALA A 181 26.80 2.64 2.25
CA ALA A 181 26.46 1.60 1.29
C ALA A 181 27.08 1.89 -0.09
N GLN A 182 27.03 3.13 -0.57
CA GLN A 182 27.68 3.52 -1.83
C GLN A 182 29.19 3.24 -1.81
N ASN A 183 29.87 3.61 -0.72
CA ASN A 183 31.30 3.34 -0.57
C ASN A 183 31.59 1.83 -0.48
N PHE A 184 30.78 1.10 0.29
CA PHE A 184 30.91 -0.36 0.42
C PHE A 184 30.74 -1.06 -0.93
N TRP A 185 29.73 -0.70 -1.71
CA TRP A 185 29.51 -1.27 -3.04
C TRP A 185 30.59 -0.90 -4.04
N LYS A 186 31.06 0.35 -4.01
CA LYS A 186 32.16 0.79 -4.88
C LYS A 186 33.44 0.00 -4.61
N HIS A 187 33.76 -0.28 -3.34
CA HIS A 187 34.95 -1.03 -2.97
C HIS A 187 34.83 -2.53 -3.32
N ASN A 188 33.61 -3.08 -3.30
CA ASN A 188 33.34 -4.48 -3.58
C ASN A 188 32.79 -4.74 -5.00
N ALA A 189 32.89 -3.77 -5.91
CA ALA A 189 32.23 -3.81 -7.22
C ALA A 189 32.64 -5.02 -8.08
N SER A 190 33.88 -5.48 -7.94
CA SER A 190 34.37 -6.70 -8.63
C SER A 190 33.58 -7.95 -8.26
N MET A 191 33.03 -8.01 -7.05
CA MET A 191 32.26 -9.15 -6.53
C MET A 191 30.80 -9.17 -7.01
N PHE A 192 30.39 -8.17 -7.82
CA PHE A 192 29.06 -8.07 -8.44
C PHE A 192 29.08 -8.35 -9.95
N SER A 193 30.18 -8.88 -10.49
CA SER A 193 30.25 -9.28 -11.89
C SER A 193 29.28 -10.44 -12.20
N GLN A 194 28.96 -10.60 -13.49
CA GLN A 194 28.03 -11.64 -13.95
C GLN A 194 28.50 -13.06 -13.62
N GLU A 195 29.81 -13.27 -13.43
CA GLU A 195 30.38 -14.58 -13.12
C GLU A 195 29.88 -15.12 -11.78
N TYR A 196 29.57 -14.25 -10.81
CA TYR A 196 29.11 -14.66 -9.48
C TYR A 196 27.61 -14.99 -9.48
N VAL A 197 26.81 -14.52 -10.44
CA VAL A 197 25.34 -14.75 -10.44
C VAL A 197 24.93 -16.23 -10.25
N PRO A 198 25.52 -17.23 -10.94
CA PRO A 198 25.08 -18.61 -10.87
C PRO A 198 25.66 -19.38 -9.67
N VAL A 199 25.17 -19.09 -8.47
CA VAL A 199 25.60 -19.72 -7.20
C VAL A 199 25.47 -21.24 -7.21
N TYR A 200 24.33 -21.76 -7.67
CA TYR A 200 24.03 -23.19 -7.60
C TYR A 200 24.89 -24.05 -8.55
N SER A 201 25.39 -23.49 -9.66
CA SER A 201 26.29 -24.22 -10.55
C SER A 201 27.76 -24.14 -10.12
N ARG A 202 28.08 -23.26 -9.17
CA ARG A 202 29.45 -22.97 -8.69
C ARG A 202 29.63 -23.26 -7.21
N LEU A 203 28.81 -24.12 -6.60
CA LEU A 203 28.81 -24.33 -5.14
C LEU A 203 30.19 -24.65 -4.55
N GLN A 204 31.07 -25.32 -5.32
CA GLN A 204 32.43 -25.66 -4.89
C GLN A 204 33.41 -24.47 -4.94
N GLU A 205 33.05 -23.42 -5.67
CA GLU A 205 33.87 -22.21 -5.89
C GLU A 205 33.38 -21.01 -5.06
N VAL A 206 32.19 -21.09 -4.47
CA VAL A 206 31.60 -20.00 -3.67
C VAL A 206 32.44 -19.78 -2.42
N THR A 207 32.98 -18.58 -2.29
CA THR A 207 33.82 -18.19 -1.15
C THR A 207 32.99 -17.59 -0.01
N LEU A 208 33.53 -17.62 1.21
CA LEU A 208 32.91 -16.94 2.36
C LEU A 208 32.78 -15.43 2.13
N ALA A 209 33.75 -14.80 1.44
CA ALA A 209 33.72 -13.38 1.10
C ALA A 209 32.53 -13.06 0.18
N GLU A 210 32.31 -13.89 -0.85
CA GLU A 210 31.16 -13.76 -1.73
C GLU A 210 29.83 -13.88 -0.97
N LEU A 211 29.69 -14.92 -0.12
CA LEU A 211 28.49 -15.11 0.69
C LEU A 211 28.25 -13.93 1.64
N SER A 212 29.31 -13.39 2.25
CA SER A 212 29.24 -12.25 3.17
C SER A 212 28.75 -10.99 2.46
N ILE A 213 29.26 -10.70 1.26
CA ILE A 213 28.85 -9.55 0.44
C ILE A 213 27.39 -9.68 0.02
N ARG A 214 26.93 -10.89 -0.35
CA ARG A 214 25.53 -11.15 -0.70
C ARG A 214 24.60 -10.89 0.48
N ILE A 215 24.92 -11.44 1.65
CA ILE A 215 24.13 -11.24 2.87
C ILE A 215 24.09 -9.74 3.21
N ALA A 216 25.24 -9.07 3.19
CA ALA A 216 25.31 -7.62 3.40
C ALA A 216 24.46 -6.85 2.37
N GLY A 217 24.44 -7.29 1.11
CA GLY A 217 23.65 -6.70 0.03
C GLY A 217 22.16 -6.81 0.28
N VAL A 218 21.70 -8.01 0.63
CA VAL A 218 20.29 -8.27 0.96
C VAL A 218 19.87 -7.45 2.18
N LEU A 219 20.66 -7.48 3.27
CA LEU A 219 20.35 -6.72 4.48
C LEU A 219 20.32 -5.21 4.22
N SER A 220 21.31 -4.70 3.48
CA SER A 220 21.36 -3.29 3.10
C SER A 220 20.13 -2.89 2.28
N TYR A 221 19.75 -3.70 1.30
CA TYR A 221 18.55 -3.44 0.49
C TYR A 221 17.30 -3.33 1.36
N TRP A 222 17.05 -4.30 2.25
CA TRP A 222 15.86 -4.29 3.11
C TRP A 222 15.85 -3.13 4.12
N VAL A 223 17.01 -2.81 4.69
CA VAL A 223 17.15 -1.63 5.57
C VAL A 223 16.87 -0.34 4.82
N MET A 224 17.44 -0.16 3.63
CA MET A 224 17.21 1.03 2.80
C MET A 224 15.74 1.18 2.41
N GLN A 225 15.08 0.07 2.07
CA GLN A 225 13.65 0.08 1.75
C GLN A 225 12.79 0.45 2.97
N TYR A 226 13.07 -0.13 4.13
CA TYR A 226 12.37 0.21 5.38
C TYR A 226 12.52 1.70 5.72
N LEU A 227 13.73 2.23 5.65
CA LEU A 227 14.02 3.64 5.95
C LEU A 227 13.35 4.57 4.94
N SER A 228 13.47 4.28 3.65
CA SER A 228 12.90 5.12 2.57
C SER A 228 11.37 5.17 2.65
N LEU A 229 10.71 4.02 2.80
CA LEU A 229 9.26 3.95 2.94
C LEU A 229 8.78 4.63 4.23
N SER A 230 9.48 4.41 5.36
CA SER A 230 9.16 5.08 6.63
C SER A 230 9.30 6.60 6.53
N LEU A 231 10.36 7.07 5.88
CA LEU A 231 10.64 8.49 5.71
C LEU A 231 9.53 9.15 4.88
N MET A 232 9.18 8.56 3.74
CA MET A 232 8.19 9.13 2.83
C MET A 232 6.78 9.06 3.39
N TYR A 233 6.43 7.94 4.02
CA TYR A 233 5.16 7.82 4.74
C TYR A 233 5.05 8.87 5.86
N GLY A 234 6.10 9.01 6.67
CA GLY A 234 6.19 9.99 7.74
C GLY A 234 6.07 11.43 7.21
N PHE A 235 6.81 11.77 6.16
CA PHE A 235 6.78 13.09 5.54
C PHE A 235 5.39 13.45 4.99
N LEU A 236 4.75 12.52 4.26
CA LEU A 236 3.40 12.73 3.73
C LEU A 236 2.36 12.87 4.85
N SER A 237 2.45 12.01 5.87
CA SER A 237 1.55 12.08 7.04
C SER A 237 1.70 13.40 7.81
N PHE A 238 2.93 13.86 7.97
CA PHE A 238 3.24 15.12 8.64
C PHE A 238 2.61 16.29 7.88
N LEU A 239 2.86 16.39 6.57
CA LEU A 239 2.30 17.46 5.75
C LEU A 239 0.77 17.43 5.73
N ALA A 240 0.17 16.25 5.52
CA ALA A 240 -1.28 16.11 5.43
C ALA A 240 -1.98 16.50 6.74
N VAL A 241 -1.44 16.07 7.90
CA VAL A 241 -1.98 16.44 9.22
C VAL A 241 -1.68 17.91 9.55
N LEU A 242 -0.52 18.44 9.16
CA LEU A 242 -0.13 19.83 9.40
C LEU A 242 -1.07 20.82 8.71
N VAL A 243 -1.47 20.54 7.47
CA VAL A 243 -2.36 21.40 6.68
C VAL A 243 -3.85 21.05 6.81
N HIS A 244 -4.21 20.16 7.76
CA HIS A 244 -5.59 19.73 7.99
C HIS A 244 -6.26 19.04 6.79
N LEU A 245 -5.48 18.33 5.97
CA LEU A 245 -6.00 17.53 4.85
C LEU A 245 -6.59 16.19 5.32
N SER A 246 -6.09 15.66 6.43
CA SER A 246 -6.46 14.35 6.98
C SER A 246 -6.19 14.29 8.48
N ASP A 247 -6.90 13.42 9.18
CA ASP A 247 -6.77 13.20 10.62
C ASP A 247 -5.66 12.21 10.97
N VAL A 248 -5.18 12.24 12.22
CA VAL A 248 -4.09 11.39 12.70
C VAL A 248 -4.41 9.90 12.55
N GLU A 249 -5.64 9.51 12.84
CA GLU A 249 -6.16 8.13 12.74
C GLU A 249 -6.13 7.54 11.31
N GLU A 250 -6.01 8.39 10.29
CA GLU A 250 -5.83 7.98 8.89
C GLU A 250 -4.37 7.60 8.58
N TRP A 251 -3.45 7.92 9.50
CA TRP A 251 -2.02 7.66 9.36
C TRP A 251 -1.43 6.68 10.40
N PRO A 252 -2.01 5.47 10.58
CA PRO A 252 -1.41 4.47 11.46
C PRO A 252 -0.01 4.07 10.96
N PRO A 253 0.87 3.53 11.82
CA PRO A 253 2.22 3.16 11.39
C PRO A 253 2.23 2.31 10.11
N VAL A 254 3.17 2.60 9.22
CA VAL A 254 3.26 1.92 7.91
C VAL A 254 3.71 0.47 8.01
N PHE A 255 4.57 0.19 9.00
CA PHE A 255 5.05 -1.15 9.31
C PHE A 255 4.37 -1.64 10.59
N GLY A 256 4.04 -2.93 10.62
CA GLY A 256 3.64 -3.61 11.84
C GLY A 256 4.82 -3.87 12.78
N PRO A 257 4.58 -4.60 13.88
CA PRO A 257 5.62 -4.90 14.84
C PRO A 257 6.58 -5.98 14.31
N ILE A 258 7.88 -5.80 14.53
CA ILE A 258 8.93 -6.70 14.00
C ILE A 258 8.85 -8.12 14.58
N ASN A 259 8.36 -8.27 15.81
CA ASN A 259 8.19 -9.58 16.43
C ASN A 259 7.15 -10.47 15.71
N GLU A 260 6.36 -9.90 14.79
CA GLU A 260 5.41 -10.65 13.94
C GLU A 260 6.07 -11.18 12.66
N THR A 261 7.38 -11.05 12.47
CA THR A 261 8.09 -11.46 11.23
C THR A 261 8.60 -12.91 11.21
N TRP A 262 8.14 -13.76 12.12
CA TRP A 262 8.63 -15.14 12.28
C TRP A 262 8.18 -16.14 11.18
N SER A 263 7.29 -15.74 10.27
CA SER A 263 6.95 -16.51 9.07
C SER A 263 6.75 -15.59 7.87
N ILE A 264 6.94 -16.12 6.66
CA ILE A 264 6.72 -15.38 5.40
C ILE A 264 5.31 -14.79 5.35
N ALA A 265 4.30 -15.57 5.74
CA ALA A 265 2.91 -15.13 5.75
C ALA A 265 2.68 -13.92 6.67
N ARG A 266 3.24 -13.91 7.88
CA ARG A 266 3.10 -12.76 8.78
C ARG A 266 4.00 -11.59 8.42
N PHE A 267 5.17 -11.84 7.84
CA PHE A 267 6.02 -10.77 7.30
C PHE A 267 5.24 -9.92 6.29
N TRP A 268 4.62 -10.53 5.29
CA TRP A 268 3.83 -9.79 4.28
C TRP A 268 2.43 -9.40 4.77
N GLY A 269 1.84 -10.21 5.68
CA GLY A 269 0.47 -10.05 6.14
C GLY A 269 0.30 -9.20 7.40
N ARG A 270 1.37 -8.78 8.07
CA ARG A 270 1.29 -7.98 9.31
C ARG A 270 2.36 -6.91 9.40
N PHE A 271 3.59 -7.22 8.98
CA PHE A 271 4.72 -6.29 9.08
C PHE A 271 4.85 -5.37 7.85
N TYR A 272 5.03 -5.92 6.67
CA TYR A 272 5.41 -5.22 5.44
C TYR A 272 4.21 -4.99 4.50
N HIS A 273 4.33 -4.10 3.50
CA HIS A 273 3.38 -3.89 2.39
C HIS A 273 1.89 -3.61 2.71
N GLN A 274 1.55 -3.21 3.94
CA GLN A 274 0.16 -2.92 4.29
C GLN A 274 -0.49 -1.84 3.38
N ASN A 275 0.29 -0.88 2.90
CA ASN A 275 -0.20 0.19 2.00
C ASN A 275 -0.63 -0.28 0.61
N ILE A 276 -0.15 -1.40 0.10
CA ILE A 276 -0.51 -1.89 -1.25
C ILE A 276 -1.52 -3.04 -1.21
N ARG A 277 -1.79 -3.53 0.00
CA ARG A 277 -2.56 -4.75 0.24
C ARG A 277 -3.96 -4.67 -0.34
N ARG A 278 -4.69 -3.58 -0.10
CA ARG A 278 -6.07 -3.43 -0.58
C ARG A 278 -6.13 -3.51 -2.10
N GLY A 279 -5.29 -2.74 -2.79
CA GLY A 279 -5.25 -2.72 -4.26
C GLY A 279 -4.98 -4.09 -4.86
N CYS A 280 -3.91 -4.76 -4.40
CA CYS A 280 -3.55 -6.09 -4.89
C CYS A 280 -4.59 -7.16 -4.53
N SER A 281 -5.16 -7.11 -3.32
CA SER A 281 -6.13 -8.11 -2.87
C SER A 281 -7.46 -8.00 -3.62
N SER A 282 -7.89 -6.78 -3.95
CA SER A 282 -9.11 -6.55 -4.74
C SER A 282 -9.01 -7.18 -6.13
N ILE A 283 -7.88 -6.96 -6.80
CA ILE A 283 -7.61 -7.57 -8.11
C ILE A 283 -7.46 -9.08 -8.00
N ALA A 284 -6.72 -9.58 -7.01
CA ALA A 284 -6.56 -11.02 -6.79
C ALA A 284 -7.91 -11.70 -6.54
N HIS A 285 -8.77 -11.11 -5.70
CA HIS A 285 -10.12 -11.59 -5.44
C HIS A 285 -10.95 -11.68 -6.71
N PHE A 286 -10.96 -10.63 -7.53
CA PHE A 286 -11.66 -10.63 -8.81
C PHE A 286 -11.17 -11.74 -9.74
N LEU A 287 -9.84 -11.87 -9.91
CA LEU A 287 -9.27 -12.90 -10.77
C LEU A 287 -9.62 -14.31 -10.27
N THR A 288 -9.51 -14.57 -8.98
CA THR A 288 -9.73 -15.88 -8.39
C THR A 288 -11.19 -16.30 -8.43
N TYR A 289 -12.10 -15.42 -8.00
CA TYR A 289 -13.50 -15.80 -7.80
C TYR A 289 -14.39 -15.45 -8.99
N SER A 290 -14.10 -14.36 -9.70
CA SER A 290 -14.91 -13.95 -10.86
C SER A 290 -14.36 -14.52 -12.18
N CYS A 291 -13.04 -14.48 -12.41
CA CYS A 291 -12.46 -14.99 -13.65
C CYS A 291 -12.23 -16.51 -13.62
N LEU A 292 -11.55 -17.02 -12.58
CA LEU A 292 -11.20 -18.43 -12.45
C LEU A 292 -12.30 -19.28 -11.79
N ARG A 293 -13.29 -18.64 -11.16
CA ARG A 293 -14.45 -19.29 -10.52
C ARG A 293 -14.05 -20.35 -9.49
N LEU A 294 -12.95 -20.11 -8.76
CA LEU A 294 -12.52 -21.01 -7.69
C LEU A 294 -13.50 -20.93 -6.51
N THR A 295 -13.70 -22.03 -5.80
CA THR A 295 -14.56 -22.06 -4.62
C THR A 295 -13.79 -21.63 -3.37
N THR A 296 -14.46 -20.90 -2.48
CA THR A 296 -13.90 -20.50 -1.19
C THR A 296 -13.60 -21.74 -0.34
N GLY A 297 -12.38 -21.83 0.24
CA GLY A 297 -11.98 -22.90 1.18
C GLY A 297 -11.12 -24.04 0.61
N GLY A 298 -10.92 -24.10 -0.72
CA GLY A 298 -9.95 -25.02 -1.34
C GLY A 298 -8.48 -24.66 -1.02
N PHE A 299 -7.54 -25.61 -1.20
CA PHE A 299 -6.10 -25.37 -0.96
C PHE A 299 -5.56 -24.16 -1.73
N PHE A 300 -6.02 -23.96 -2.97
CA PHE A 300 -5.66 -22.79 -3.79
C PHE A 300 -6.34 -21.49 -3.33
N SER A 301 -7.58 -21.57 -2.82
CA SER A 301 -8.29 -20.42 -2.25
C SER A 301 -7.63 -19.90 -0.97
N ARG A 302 -6.90 -20.74 -0.22
CA ARG A 302 -6.17 -20.34 1.00
C ARG A 302 -5.12 -19.27 0.76
N TYR A 303 -4.54 -19.19 -0.43
CA TYR A 303 -3.57 -18.14 -0.73
C TYR A 303 -4.24 -16.77 -0.98
N ASP A 304 -5.52 -16.75 -1.35
CA ASP A 304 -6.34 -15.52 -1.45
C ASP A 304 -7.12 -15.20 -0.17
N THR A 305 -7.58 -16.20 0.61
CA THR A 305 -8.38 -16.01 1.83
C THR A 305 -7.59 -15.61 3.07
N TRP A 306 -6.28 -15.42 2.98
CA TRP A 306 -5.54 -14.66 4.02
C TRP A 306 -6.07 -13.21 4.16
N ASN A 307 -6.96 -12.75 3.27
CA ASN A 307 -7.41 -11.36 3.17
C ASN A 307 -8.88 -11.02 3.43
N ILE A 308 -9.86 -11.92 3.33
CA ILE A 308 -11.28 -11.47 3.26
C ILE A 308 -12.30 -12.41 3.92
N GLU A 309 -12.04 -12.90 5.13
CA GLU A 309 -13.12 -13.51 5.93
C GLU A 309 -13.31 -12.74 7.23
N GLY A 310 -14.27 -11.82 7.18
CA GLY A 310 -15.16 -11.52 8.29
C GLY A 310 -16.39 -12.42 8.15
N ARG A 311 -16.32 -13.63 8.71
CA ARG A 311 -17.52 -14.30 9.21
C ARG A 311 -17.33 -14.45 10.69
N GLU A 312 -18.06 -13.64 11.47
CA GLU A 312 -18.59 -14.14 12.73
C GLU A 312 -19.52 -15.31 12.37
N GLN A 313 -18.96 -16.52 12.29
CA GLN A 313 -19.72 -17.71 12.61
C GLN A 313 -19.18 -18.20 13.94
N SER A 314 -19.94 -17.91 14.98
CA SER A 314 -20.07 -18.77 16.14
C SER A 314 -20.16 -20.22 15.67
N ASN A 315 -19.05 -20.95 15.73
CA ASN A 315 -19.06 -22.40 15.73
C ASN A 315 -17.85 -22.88 16.53
N ASN A 316 -18.17 -23.38 17.71
CA ASN A 316 -17.31 -24.13 18.61
C ASN A 316 -16.68 -25.32 17.87
N PHE A 317 -15.51 -25.12 17.27
CA PHE A 317 -14.73 -26.24 16.68
C PHE A 317 -13.34 -26.42 17.31
N PHE A 318 -13.00 -25.63 18.33
CA PHE A 318 -11.74 -25.72 19.06
C PHE A 318 -11.88 -26.16 20.53
N SER A 319 -12.99 -26.79 20.92
CA SER A 319 -13.09 -27.43 22.25
C SER A 319 -12.55 -28.86 22.31
N ASP A 320 -12.36 -29.54 21.17
CA ASP A 320 -12.17 -31.01 21.16
C ASP A 320 -10.80 -31.46 20.62
N ALA A 321 -9.74 -30.69 20.91
CA ALA A 321 -8.36 -31.06 20.58
C ALA A 321 -7.60 -31.69 21.76
N THR A 322 -8.29 -32.40 22.66
CA THR A 322 -7.70 -33.16 23.78
C THR A 322 -7.83 -34.68 23.65
N ALA A 323 -8.24 -35.22 22.50
CA ALA A 323 -8.62 -36.64 22.39
C ALA A 323 -7.71 -37.56 21.56
N TRP A 324 -6.46 -37.17 21.23
CA TRP A 324 -5.56 -38.07 20.49
C TRP A 324 -4.17 -38.18 21.11
N TYR A 325 -4.14 -38.71 22.34
CA TYR A 325 -3.05 -39.52 22.86
C TYR A 325 -3.62 -40.90 23.20
N ALA A 326 -3.59 -41.84 22.25
CA ALA A 326 -3.58 -43.28 22.51
C ALA A 326 -3.46 -44.05 21.18
N VAL A 327 -2.52 -45.00 21.20
CA VAL A 327 -2.16 -46.02 20.19
C VAL A 327 -1.06 -45.59 19.21
#